data_AF-A0A957QSI7-F1
#
_entry.id   AF-A0A957QSI7-F1
#
_cell.length_a   1.000
_cell.length_b   1.000
_cell.length_c   1.000
_cell.angle_alpha   90.00
_cell.angle_beta   90.00
_cell.angle_gamma   90.00
#
_symmetry.space_group_name_H-M   'P 1'
#
loop_
_entity.id
_entity.type
_entity.pdbx_description
1 polymer ?
#
loop_
_entity_poly.entity_id
_entity_poly.type
_entity_poly.pdbx_seq_one_letter_code
_entity_poly.pdbx_strand_id
1 'polypeptide(L)'
;VPGFSHEYINYMLGGSYRASLRPLNDAIMSGRIRGVVANVGCNNPRVQQDGAHNSVVAQLLANDVLVVETGCGALASAKCGLLLGEAAMEWAGPGLREVCEAVGIPPVLHMGSCVDNTRILTVLSQMATEGGLGEDISDIPAVALAPEWMSEKAMAIASYAAASGAYVIMGVHNPVDGSDVVTRILSEGWEEKVGGKIEFVVEPDEIVARSLAHIDKKRAALGLPAYDPTKWGKSGDQRMEALLELPLDMQAEALYGMPVPA
;
A
#
# COMPACT_ATOMS: atom_id res chain seq x y z
N VAL A 1 14.52 -4.40 0.78
CA VAL A 1 14.40 -5.69 0.09
C VAL A 1 13.59 -5.50 -1.19
N PRO A 2 14.16 -5.66 -2.40
CA PRO A 2 13.41 -5.63 -3.65
C PRO A 2 13.03 -7.04 -4.13
N GLY A 3 12.37 -7.14 -5.29
CA GLY A 3 12.12 -8.43 -5.97
C GLY A 3 10.70 -8.96 -5.83
N PHE A 4 9.74 -8.11 -5.46
CA PHE A 4 8.34 -8.50 -5.28
C PHE A 4 7.59 -8.54 -6.62
N SER A 5 7.94 -9.51 -7.46
CA SER A 5 7.15 -9.80 -8.65
C SER A 5 5.78 -10.37 -8.28
N HIS A 6 4.79 -10.32 -9.17
CA HIS A 6 3.47 -10.90 -8.89
C HIS A 6 3.54 -12.42 -8.66
N GLU A 7 4.49 -13.11 -9.32
CA GLU A 7 4.77 -14.54 -9.08
C GLU A 7 5.35 -14.76 -7.67
N TYR A 8 6.29 -13.92 -7.24
CA TYR A 8 6.90 -14.02 -5.93
C TYR A 8 5.92 -13.69 -4.81
N ILE A 9 5.06 -12.69 -4.99
CA ILE A 9 4.00 -12.35 -4.02
C ILE A 9 3.04 -13.53 -3.86
N ASN A 10 2.60 -14.14 -4.96
CA ASN A 10 1.76 -15.35 -4.91
C ASN A 10 2.43 -16.49 -4.15
N TYR A 11 3.71 -16.73 -4.39
CA TYR A 11 4.50 -17.73 -3.66
C TYR A 11 4.64 -17.40 -2.17
N MET A 12 4.94 -16.15 -1.81
CA MET A 12 5.14 -15.75 -0.41
C MET A 12 3.85 -15.87 0.42
N LEU A 13 2.69 -15.60 -0.19
CA LEU A 13 1.41 -15.69 0.49
C LEU A 13 0.85 -17.11 0.54
N GLY A 14 1.00 -17.89 -0.52
CA GLY A 14 0.35 -19.21 -0.67
C GLY A 14 1.29 -20.43 -0.71
N GLY A 15 2.61 -20.21 -0.67
CA GLY A 15 3.63 -21.24 -0.87
C GLY A 15 3.65 -21.81 -2.29
N SER A 16 4.49 -22.81 -2.54
CA SER A 16 4.66 -23.41 -3.88
C SER A 16 3.45 -24.18 -4.40
N TYR A 17 2.62 -24.73 -3.51
CA TYR A 17 1.53 -25.64 -3.88
C TYR A 17 0.15 -24.95 -3.93
N ARG A 18 0.01 -23.78 -3.29
CA ARG A 18 -1.25 -23.02 -3.23
C ARG A 18 -0.99 -21.52 -3.41
N ALA A 19 -0.02 -21.19 -4.26
CA ALA A 19 0.34 -19.82 -4.60
C ALA A 19 -0.92 -19.03 -4.99
N SER A 20 -1.23 -17.96 -4.26
CA SER A 20 -2.49 -17.23 -4.40
C SER A 20 -2.41 -15.89 -3.68
N LEU A 21 -3.17 -14.89 -4.17
CA LEU A 21 -3.40 -13.62 -3.48
C LEU A 21 -4.52 -13.69 -2.43
N ARG A 22 -5.15 -14.85 -2.24
CA ARG A 22 -6.23 -15.00 -1.26
C ARG A 22 -5.86 -14.50 0.15
N PRO A 23 -4.67 -14.78 0.70
CA PRO A 23 -4.30 -14.26 2.02
C PRO A 23 -4.23 -12.72 2.08
N LEU A 24 -3.79 -12.06 1.01
CA LEU A 24 -3.80 -10.59 0.91
C LEU A 24 -5.24 -10.07 0.93
N ASN A 25 -6.12 -10.66 0.13
CA ASN A 25 -7.52 -10.26 0.11
C ASN A 25 -8.21 -10.52 1.45
N ASP A 26 -7.97 -11.65 2.10
CA ASP A 26 -8.53 -11.95 3.42
C ASP A 26 -8.03 -10.94 4.48
N ALA A 27 -6.78 -10.49 4.40
CA ALA A 27 -6.26 -9.41 5.25
C ALA A 27 -6.99 -8.08 4.99
N ILE A 28 -7.31 -7.76 3.74
CA ILE A 28 -8.11 -6.57 3.39
C ILE A 28 -9.56 -6.71 3.90
N MET A 29 -10.21 -7.83 3.62
CA MET A 29 -11.59 -8.11 4.00
C MET A 29 -11.80 -8.11 5.52
N SER A 30 -10.85 -8.68 6.27
CA SER A 30 -10.88 -8.65 7.74
C SER A 30 -10.59 -7.26 8.33
N GLY A 31 -9.98 -6.38 7.53
CA GLY A 31 -9.59 -5.02 7.93
C GLY A 31 -8.25 -4.95 8.66
N ARG A 32 -7.37 -5.96 8.52
CA ARG A 32 -5.96 -5.85 8.94
C ARG A 32 -5.19 -4.92 8.02
N ILE A 33 -5.45 -5.05 6.72
CA ILE A 33 -5.00 -4.10 5.72
C ILE A 33 -6.22 -3.25 5.35
N ARG A 34 -6.10 -1.92 5.46
CA ARG A 34 -7.17 -1.00 5.10
C ARG A 34 -7.41 -1.02 3.59
N GLY A 35 -6.34 -0.95 2.81
CA GLY A 35 -6.35 -1.05 1.36
C GLY A 35 -4.92 -1.15 0.82
N VAL A 36 -4.77 -1.03 -0.49
CA VAL A 36 -3.46 -1.08 -1.16
C VAL A 36 -3.19 0.21 -1.93
N VAL A 37 -1.96 0.69 -1.93
CA VAL A 37 -1.60 1.88 -2.70
C VAL A 37 -0.37 1.61 -3.56
N ALA A 38 -0.46 1.95 -4.84
CA ALA A 38 0.68 1.96 -5.75
C ALA A 38 1.34 3.35 -5.75
N ASN A 39 2.48 3.53 -5.08
CA ASN A 39 3.26 4.77 -5.16
C ASN A 39 4.36 4.64 -6.22
N VAL A 40 4.14 5.28 -7.37
CA VAL A 40 4.95 5.09 -8.58
C VAL A 40 5.43 6.42 -9.14
N GLY A 41 6.28 6.39 -10.15
CA GLY A 41 6.62 7.58 -10.94
C GLY A 41 8.07 8.03 -10.78
N CYS A 42 8.27 9.33 -10.94
CA CYS A 42 9.56 10.01 -11.05
C CYS A 42 9.79 10.86 -9.79
N ASN A 43 10.96 11.51 -9.66
CA ASN A 43 11.04 12.78 -8.95
C ASN A 43 10.78 13.93 -9.94
N ASN A 44 10.41 15.11 -9.43
CA ASN A 44 10.24 16.32 -10.23
C ASN A 44 11.04 17.48 -9.63
N PRO A 45 11.83 18.23 -10.42
CA PRO A 45 12.67 19.32 -9.90
C PRO A 45 11.90 20.52 -9.34
N ARG A 46 10.57 20.58 -9.53
CA ARG A 46 9.71 21.62 -8.94
C ARG A 46 9.30 21.35 -7.49
N VAL A 47 9.55 20.15 -6.99
CA VAL A 47 9.25 19.75 -5.61
C VAL A 47 10.52 19.25 -4.95
N GLN A 48 10.52 19.18 -3.61
CA GLN A 48 11.64 18.62 -2.89
C GLN A 48 11.77 17.14 -3.23
N GLN A 49 12.96 16.73 -3.69
CA GLN A 49 13.24 15.35 -4.07
C GLN A 49 12.88 14.38 -2.93
N ASP A 50 12.09 13.36 -3.27
CA ASP A 50 11.59 12.29 -2.38
C ASP A 50 10.63 12.76 -1.27
N GLY A 51 10.41 14.06 -1.12
CA GLY A 51 9.64 14.62 -0.02
C GLY A 51 8.18 14.16 -0.05
N ALA A 52 7.54 14.24 -1.22
CA ALA A 52 6.14 13.85 -1.35
C ALA A 52 5.99 12.33 -1.36
N HIS A 53 6.89 11.60 -2.03
CA HIS A 53 6.88 10.14 -1.96
C HIS A 53 6.96 9.64 -0.51
N ASN A 54 7.97 10.04 0.24
CA ASN A 54 8.20 9.52 1.59
C ASN A 54 7.12 9.98 2.59
N SER A 55 6.66 11.23 2.50
CA SER A 55 5.60 11.74 3.37
C SER A 55 4.30 10.97 3.19
N VAL A 56 3.87 10.77 1.93
CA VAL A 56 2.63 10.05 1.64
C VAL A 56 2.74 8.59 2.06
N VAL A 57 3.86 7.92 1.76
CA VAL A 57 4.08 6.52 2.16
C VAL A 57 4.02 6.36 3.67
N ALA A 58 4.76 7.18 4.43
CA ALA A 58 4.76 7.10 5.89
C ALA A 58 3.34 7.23 6.49
N GLN A 59 2.55 8.19 6.01
CA GLN A 59 1.18 8.38 6.48
C GLN A 59 0.24 7.22 6.11
N LEU A 60 0.41 6.64 4.91
CA LEU A 60 -0.36 5.47 4.47
C LEU A 60 -0.03 4.22 5.29
N LEU A 61 1.27 3.97 5.54
CA LEU A 61 1.71 2.86 6.38
C LEU A 61 1.13 2.94 7.79
N ALA A 62 1.15 4.13 8.40
CA ALA A 62 0.57 4.37 9.72
C ALA A 62 -0.95 4.14 9.77
N ASN A 63 -1.63 4.14 8.61
CA ASN A 63 -3.06 3.88 8.44
C ASN A 63 -3.37 2.47 7.90
N ASP A 64 -2.46 1.50 8.13
CA ASP A 64 -2.59 0.10 7.72
C ASP A 64 -2.78 -0.11 6.20
N VAL A 65 -2.21 0.77 5.39
CA VAL A 65 -2.24 0.62 3.92
C VAL A 65 -0.96 -0.05 3.46
N LEU A 66 -1.10 -1.19 2.76
CA LEU A 66 0.05 -1.84 2.14
C LEU A 66 0.46 -1.05 0.89
N VAL A 67 1.72 -0.66 0.82
CA VAL A 67 2.24 0.12 -0.30
C VAL A 67 3.04 -0.76 -1.24
N VAL A 68 2.78 -0.64 -2.55
CA VAL A 68 3.59 -1.24 -3.61
C VAL A 68 4.23 -0.13 -4.43
N GLU A 69 5.47 -0.33 -4.88
CA GLU A 69 6.21 0.73 -5.57
C GLU A 69 6.98 0.21 -6.78
N THR A 70 7.16 1.10 -7.74
CA THR A 70 8.05 0.90 -8.88
C THR A 70 8.84 2.17 -9.17
N GLY A 71 9.91 2.02 -9.96
CA GLY A 71 10.64 3.17 -10.50
C GLY A 71 11.27 4.04 -9.41
N CYS A 72 11.21 5.36 -9.57
CA CYS A 72 11.87 6.29 -8.65
C CYS A 72 11.18 6.34 -7.27
N GLY A 73 9.86 6.11 -7.19
CA GLY A 73 9.15 6.01 -5.91
C GLY A 73 9.76 4.90 -5.04
N ALA A 74 10.01 3.73 -5.63
CA ALA A 74 10.68 2.62 -4.94
C ALA A 74 12.09 2.97 -4.43
N LEU A 75 12.82 3.83 -5.17
CA LEU A 75 14.14 4.31 -4.75
C LEU A 75 14.05 5.37 -3.64
N ALA A 76 13.01 6.21 -3.62
CA ALA A 76 12.75 7.17 -2.55
C ALA A 76 12.59 6.41 -1.22
N SER A 77 11.69 5.43 -1.18
CA SER A 77 11.47 4.57 -0.02
C SER A 77 12.69 3.73 0.35
N ALA A 78 13.46 3.23 -0.64
CA ALA A 78 14.68 2.48 -0.38
C ALA A 78 15.74 3.31 0.36
N LYS A 79 15.93 4.58 -0.04
CA LYS A 79 16.89 5.49 0.61
C LYS A 79 16.52 5.79 2.06
N CYS A 80 15.24 5.71 2.40
CA CYS A 80 14.73 5.91 3.76
C CYS A 80 14.57 4.61 4.56
N GLY A 81 14.98 3.46 4.03
CA GLY A 81 14.88 2.18 4.73
C GLY A 81 13.48 1.56 4.76
N LEU A 82 12.48 2.14 4.09
CA LEU A 82 11.09 1.67 4.12
C LEU A 82 10.88 0.31 3.42
N LEU A 83 11.87 -0.15 2.64
CA LEU A 83 11.88 -1.49 2.05
C LEU A 83 12.47 -2.56 2.99
N LEU A 84 12.87 -2.21 4.21
CA LEU A 84 13.39 -3.17 5.20
C LEU A 84 12.22 -3.81 5.97
N GLY A 85 12.41 -5.06 6.44
CA GLY A 85 11.36 -5.77 7.18
C GLY A 85 11.02 -5.07 8.49
N GLU A 86 12.06 -4.65 9.21
CA GLU A 86 11.99 -3.88 10.45
C GLU A 86 11.25 -2.54 10.31
N ALA A 87 11.14 -1.98 9.10
CA ALA A 87 10.38 -0.75 8.87
C ALA A 87 8.89 -0.93 9.20
N ALA A 88 8.34 -2.15 9.12
CA ALA A 88 6.96 -2.40 9.52
C ALA A 88 6.76 -2.15 11.03
N MET A 89 7.77 -2.40 11.85
CA MET A 89 7.66 -2.23 13.32
C MET A 89 7.64 -0.76 13.73
N GLU A 90 8.27 0.10 12.94
CA GLU A 90 8.38 1.53 13.21
C GLU A 90 7.28 2.36 12.52
N TRP A 91 6.92 2.01 11.28
CA TRP A 91 6.11 2.86 10.42
C TRP A 91 4.69 2.35 10.17
N ALA A 92 4.46 1.03 10.27
CA ALA A 92 3.16 0.47 9.95
C ALA A 92 2.19 0.58 11.14
N GLY A 93 0.92 0.80 10.82
CA GLY A 93 -0.16 0.61 11.78
C GLY A 93 -0.22 -0.84 12.28
N PRO A 94 -0.95 -1.10 13.38
CA PRO A 94 -0.93 -2.39 14.06
C PRO A 94 -1.43 -3.54 13.18
N GLY A 95 -2.39 -3.30 12.29
CA GLY A 95 -2.94 -4.34 11.41
C GLY A 95 -1.98 -4.74 10.30
N LEU A 96 -1.35 -3.77 9.64
CA LEU A 96 -0.34 -4.02 8.60
C LEU A 96 0.93 -4.61 9.21
N ARG A 97 1.34 -4.13 10.39
CA ARG A 97 2.50 -4.66 11.13
C ARG A 97 2.38 -6.16 11.39
N GLU A 98 1.23 -6.63 11.89
CA GLU A 98 0.95 -8.06 12.09
C GLU A 98 1.12 -8.87 10.79
N VAL A 99 0.63 -8.34 9.65
CA VAL A 99 0.75 -9.03 8.35
C VAL A 99 2.21 -9.07 7.88
N CYS A 100 2.93 -7.96 7.99
CA CYS A 100 4.34 -7.88 7.62
C CYS A 100 5.20 -8.86 8.44
N GLU A 101 4.96 -8.95 9.74
CA GLU A 101 5.66 -9.88 10.63
C GLU A 101 5.33 -11.33 10.31
N ALA A 102 4.04 -11.67 10.18
CA ALA A 102 3.59 -13.04 9.94
C ALA A 102 4.07 -13.58 8.59
N VAL A 103 4.10 -12.75 7.55
CA VAL A 103 4.52 -13.15 6.20
C VAL A 103 6.04 -13.00 6.02
N GLY A 104 6.69 -12.13 6.80
CA GLY A 104 8.11 -11.82 6.66
C GLY A 104 8.41 -10.89 5.49
N ILE A 105 7.61 -9.84 5.31
CA ILE A 105 7.71 -8.87 4.22
C ILE A 105 7.86 -7.43 4.74
N PRO A 106 8.54 -6.53 4.01
CA PRO A 106 8.54 -5.11 4.32
C PRO A 106 7.14 -4.49 4.11
N PRO A 107 6.86 -3.33 4.74
CA PRO A 107 5.57 -2.65 4.57
C PRO A 107 5.43 -1.98 3.19
N VAL A 108 6.55 -1.82 2.47
CA VAL A 108 6.61 -1.32 1.10
C VAL A 108 7.21 -2.39 0.18
N LEU A 109 6.45 -2.83 -0.82
CA LEU A 109 6.86 -3.89 -1.74
C LEU A 109 7.38 -3.30 -3.06
N HIS A 110 8.68 -3.38 -3.30
CA HIS A 110 9.28 -2.94 -4.56
C HIS A 110 9.02 -3.97 -5.67
N MET A 111 8.10 -3.63 -6.58
CA MET A 111 7.63 -4.48 -7.68
C MET A 111 8.42 -4.32 -9.00
N GLY A 112 9.33 -3.34 -9.10
CA GLY A 112 10.31 -3.29 -10.17
C GLY A 112 10.52 -1.89 -10.76
N SER A 113 10.87 -1.86 -12.04
CA SER A 113 11.03 -0.65 -12.84
C SER A 113 9.68 -0.07 -13.28
N CYS A 114 9.67 1.12 -13.92
CA CYS A 114 8.42 1.74 -14.38
C CYS A 114 7.59 0.87 -15.34
N VAL A 115 8.21 -0.04 -16.10
CA VAL A 115 7.46 -0.97 -16.98
C VAL A 115 6.80 -2.09 -16.19
N ASP A 116 7.31 -2.38 -14.98
CA ASP A 116 6.74 -3.37 -14.07
C ASP A 116 5.49 -2.86 -13.34
N ASN A 117 5.04 -1.63 -13.60
CA ASN A 117 3.67 -1.20 -13.24
C ASN A 117 2.59 -2.12 -13.84
N THR A 118 2.91 -2.77 -14.96
CA THR A 118 2.08 -3.85 -15.52
C THR A 118 1.87 -5.00 -14.53
N ARG A 119 2.85 -5.32 -13.67
CA ARG A 119 2.70 -6.33 -12.62
C ARG A 119 1.68 -5.92 -11.56
N ILE A 120 1.58 -4.63 -11.25
CA ILE A 120 0.55 -4.11 -10.33
C ILE A 120 -0.84 -4.37 -10.92
N LEU A 121 -1.03 -4.11 -12.22
CA LEU A 121 -2.30 -4.43 -12.89
C LEU A 121 -2.60 -5.93 -12.92
N THR A 122 -1.58 -6.77 -13.11
CA THR A 122 -1.73 -8.24 -12.98
C THR A 122 -2.19 -8.62 -11.58
N VAL A 123 -1.57 -8.06 -10.54
CA VAL A 123 -1.97 -8.28 -9.13
C VAL A 123 -3.41 -7.83 -8.90
N LEU A 124 -3.78 -6.62 -9.31
CA LEU A 124 -5.16 -6.11 -9.17
C LEU A 124 -6.18 -7.01 -9.89
N SER A 125 -5.85 -7.49 -11.09
CA SER A 125 -6.70 -8.42 -11.85
C SER A 125 -6.87 -9.76 -11.11
N GLN A 126 -5.81 -10.27 -10.48
CA GLN A 126 -5.86 -11.49 -9.67
C GLN A 126 -6.61 -11.28 -8.34
N MET A 127 -6.50 -10.10 -7.74
CA MET A 127 -7.28 -9.74 -6.54
C MET A 127 -8.79 -9.77 -6.84
N ALA A 128 -9.21 -9.23 -7.99
CA ALA A 128 -10.61 -9.26 -8.42
C ALA A 128 -11.07 -10.68 -8.80
N THR A 129 -10.31 -11.41 -9.62
CA THR A 129 -10.77 -12.67 -10.21
C THR A 129 -10.58 -13.91 -9.33
N GLU A 130 -9.59 -13.93 -8.42
CA GLU A 130 -9.25 -15.11 -7.63
C GLU A 130 -9.41 -14.87 -6.12
N GLY A 131 -8.92 -13.74 -5.63
CA GLY A 131 -8.86 -13.49 -4.19
C GLY A 131 -10.22 -13.13 -3.57
N GLY A 132 -11.30 -13.03 -4.35
CA GLY A 132 -12.66 -12.81 -3.86
C GLY A 132 -12.93 -11.41 -3.32
N LEU A 133 -12.18 -10.41 -3.78
CA LEU A 133 -12.36 -9.01 -3.40
C LEU A 133 -12.88 -8.25 -4.63
N GLY A 134 -14.19 -8.12 -4.78
CA GLY A 134 -14.80 -7.49 -5.96
C GLY A 134 -14.73 -8.38 -7.21
N GLU A 135 -15.22 -7.84 -8.33
CA GLU A 135 -15.27 -8.54 -9.63
C GLU A 135 -14.48 -7.80 -10.71
N ASP A 136 -14.16 -6.52 -10.49
CA ASP A 136 -13.36 -5.68 -11.37
C ASP A 136 -12.26 -4.93 -10.59
N ILE A 137 -11.22 -4.45 -11.30
CA ILE A 137 -10.16 -3.61 -10.70
C ILE A 137 -10.75 -2.38 -10.02
N SER A 138 -11.82 -1.81 -10.60
CA SER A 138 -12.49 -0.64 -10.03
C SER A 138 -13.22 -0.92 -8.72
N ASP A 139 -13.46 -2.18 -8.34
CA ASP A 139 -14.03 -2.52 -7.04
C ASP A 139 -12.98 -2.56 -5.93
N ILE A 140 -11.72 -2.80 -6.28
CA ILE A 140 -10.64 -3.00 -5.32
C ILE A 140 -10.44 -1.70 -4.50
N PRO A 141 -10.32 -1.79 -3.15
CA PRO A 141 -9.94 -0.66 -2.31
C PRO A 141 -8.45 -0.32 -2.51
N ALA A 142 -8.17 0.30 -3.66
CA ALA A 142 -6.84 0.62 -4.14
C ALA A 142 -6.76 2.01 -4.76
N VAL A 143 -5.58 2.64 -4.68
CA VAL A 143 -5.28 3.92 -5.33
C VAL A 143 -3.88 3.88 -5.93
N ALA A 144 -3.71 4.48 -7.11
CA ALA A 144 -2.40 4.71 -7.72
C ALA A 144 -1.97 6.17 -7.54
N LEU A 145 -0.72 6.39 -7.18
CA LEU A 145 -0.15 7.70 -6.91
C LEU A 145 1.07 7.92 -7.78
N ALA A 146 1.19 9.12 -8.32
CA ALA A 146 2.45 9.64 -8.85
C ALA A 146 2.74 11.02 -8.23
N PRO A 147 3.16 11.07 -6.94
CA PRO A 147 3.31 12.30 -6.18
C PRO A 147 4.29 13.30 -6.81
N GLU A 148 5.35 12.80 -7.44
CA GLU A 148 6.40 13.64 -8.02
C GLU A 148 6.55 13.39 -9.53
N TRP A 149 5.43 13.15 -10.23
CA TRP A 149 5.45 12.85 -11.67
C TRP A 149 6.17 13.94 -12.49
N MET A 150 6.92 13.53 -13.52
CA MET A 150 7.68 14.43 -14.39
C MET A 150 7.63 14.02 -15.85
N SER A 151 7.94 12.76 -16.16
CA SER A 151 8.07 12.30 -17.54
C SER A 151 6.72 12.02 -18.20
N GLU A 152 6.65 12.14 -19.53
CA GLU A 152 5.48 11.76 -20.33
C GLU A 152 5.05 10.30 -20.11
N LYS A 153 6.02 9.43 -19.78
CA LYS A 153 5.74 8.04 -19.39
C LYS A 153 4.80 7.96 -18.18
N ALA A 154 4.93 8.85 -17.19
CA ALA A 154 4.06 8.86 -16.02
C ALA A 154 2.62 9.19 -16.41
N MET A 155 2.42 10.10 -17.37
CA MET A 155 1.08 10.43 -17.90
C MET A 155 0.48 9.25 -18.67
N ALA A 156 1.27 8.55 -19.47
CA ALA A 156 0.83 7.33 -20.15
C ALA A 156 0.45 6.23 -19.14
N ILE A 157 1.22 6.08 -18.05
CA ILE A 157 0.93 5.14 -16.96
C ILE A 157 -0.39 5.49 -16.26
N ALA A 158 -0.58 6.75 -15.89
CA ALA A 158 -1.81 7.21 -15.30
C ALA A 158 -3.02 6.95 -16.21
N SER A 159 -2.85 7.20 -17.51
CA SER A 159 -3.91 7.01 -18.51
C SER A 159 -4.34 5.55 -18.62
N TYR A 160 -3.40 4.61 -18.78
CA TYR A 160 -3.78 3.20 -18.87
C TYR A 160 -4.27 2.65 -17.54
N ALA A 161 -3.74 3.10 -16.40
CA ALA A 161 -4.19 2.65 -15.08
C ALA A 161 -5.64 3.08 -14.82
N ALA A 162 -5.97 4.34 -15.13
CA ALA A 162 -7.35 4.83 -15.03
C ALA A 162 -8.28 4.14 -16.04
N ALA A 163 -7.81 3.89 -17.26
CA ALA A 163 -8.57 3.11 -18.25
C ALA A 163 -8.85 1.67 -17.81
N SER A 164 -7.99 1.10 -16.95
CA SER A 164 -8.18 -0.20 -16.31
C SER A 164 -9.00 -0.17 -15.02
N GLY A 165 -9.56 0.97 -14.63
CA GLY A 165 -10.45 1.07 -13.46
C GLY A 165 -9.82 1.65 -12.19
N ALA A 166 -8.54 2.02 -12.21
CA ALA A 166 -7.88 2.58 -11.03
C ALA A 166 -8.19 4.07 -10.81
N TYR A 167 -8.29 4.48 -9.56
CA TYR A 167 -8.18 5.91 -9.20
C TYR A 167 -6.69 6.31 -9.16
N VAL A 168 -6.31 7.30 -9.95
CA VAL A 168 -4.95 7.81 -10.05
C VAL A 168 -4.86 9.26 -9.55
N ILE A 169 -3.95 9.52 -8.62
CA ILE A 169 -3.65 10.88 -8.13
C ILE A 169 -2.26 11.30 -8.59
N MET A 170 -2.20 12.45 -9.26
CA MET A 170 -0.99 13.04 -9.83
C MET A 170 -0.56 14.25 -8.99
N GLY A 171 0.62 14.16 -8.35
CA GLY A 171 1.05 15.11 -7.30
C GLY A 171 1.73 16.40 -7.74
N VAL A 172 1.63 16.75 -9.03
CA VAL A 172 2.20 17.98 -9.59
C VAL A 172 1.12 18.68 -10.42
N HIS A 173 1.24 20.01 -10.54
CA HIS A 173 0.36 20.92 -11.29
C HIS A 173 -0.41 20.26 -12.45
N ASN A 174 -1.73 20.47 -12.47
CA ASN A 174 -2.62 19.99 -13.51
C ASN A 174 -2.31 20.63 -14.88
N PRO A 175 -1.75 19.90 -15.86
CA PRO A 175 -1.38 20.48 -17.16
C PRO A 175 -2.57 20.79 -18.07
N VAL A 176 -3.81 20.41 -17.66
CA VAL A 176 -5.04 20.61 -18.45
C VAL A 176 -6.07 21.48 -17.72
N ASP A 177 -5.67 22.20 -16.66
CA ASP A 177 -6.52 23.09 -15.88
C ASP A 177 -7.12 24.26 -16.69
N GLY A 178 -6.50 24.62 -17.82
CA GLY A 178 -7.06 25.57 -18.78
C GLY A 178 -8.32 25.08 -19.52
N SER A 179 -8.75 23.83 -19.32
CA SER A 179 -9.98 23.30 -19.91
C SER A 179 -10.81 22.51 -18.89
N ASP A 180 -11.93 23.09 -18.48
CA ASP A 180 -12.93 22.42 -17.61
C ASP A 180 -13.45 21.13 -18.25
N VAL A 181 -13.59 21.11 -19.58
CA VAL A 181 -14.06 19.94 -20.34
C VAL A 181 -13.08 18.79 -20.22
N VAL A 182 -11.78 19.03 -20.46
CA VAL A 182 -10.77 17.97 -20.37
C VAL A 182 -10.60 17.51 -18.93
N THR A 183 -10.56 18.45 -17.98
CA THR A 183 -10.46 18.13 -16.55
C THR A 183 -11.62 17.25 -16.10
N ARG A 184 -12.86 17.56 -16.50
CA ARG A 184 -14.05 16.74 -16.19
C ARG A 184 -14.05 15.37 -16.87
N ILE A 185 -13.53 15.28 -18.10
CA ILE A 185 -13.40 13.99 -18.81
C ILE A 185 -12.47 13.05 -18.02
N LEU A 186 -11.32 13.54 -17.57
CA LEU A 186 -10.33 12.73 -16.84
C LEU A 186 -10.83 12.29 -15.46
N SER A 187 -11.66 13.09 -14.81
CA SER A 187 -12.24 12.78 -13.51
C SER A 187 -13.57 12.02 -13.64
N GLU A 188 -14.68 12.74 -13.68
CA GLU A 188 -16.05 12.20 -13.68
C GLU A 188 -16.35 11.33 -14.90
N GLY A 189 -15.92 11.78 -16.09
CA GLY A 189 -16.26 11.10 -17.35
C GLY A 189 -15.63 9.72 -17.46
N TRP A 190 -14.39 9.56 -16.99
CA TRP A 190 -13.73 8.25 -16.93
C TRP A 190 -14.26 7.42 -15.76
N GLU A 191 -14.55 8.01 -14.60
CA GLU A 191 -15.13 7.27 -13.47
C GLU A 191 -16.46 6.61 -13.87
N GLU A 192 -17.33 7.33 -14.59
CA GLU A 192 -18.61 6.79 -15.08
C GLU A 192 -18.42 5.68 -16.13
N LYS A 193 -17.41 5.79 -17.00
CA LYS A 193 -17.25 4.89 -18.14
C LYS A 193 -16.48 3.61 -17.82
N VAL A 194 -15.44 3.71 -16.99
CA VAL A 194 -14.49 2.62 -16.72
C VAL A 194 -14.21 2.42 -15.23
N GLY A 195 -14.83 3.21 -14.34
CA GLY A 195 -14.65 3.11 -12.89
C GLY A 195 -13.37 3.76 -12.34
N GLY A 196 -12.38 4.01 -13.22
CA GLY A 196 -11.13 4.68 -12.90
C GLY A 196 -11.13 6.16 -13.29
N LYS A 197 -10.23 6.95 -12.71
CA LYS A 197 -10.16 8.40 -12.93
C LYS A 197 -8.78 8.96 -12.63
N ILE A 198 -8.52 10.17 -13.11
CA ILE A 198 -7.30 10.93 -12.82
C ILE A 198 -7.67 12.24 -12.13
N GLU A 199 -7.01 12.53 -11.00
CA GLU A 199 -7.06 13.83 -10.33
C GLU A 199 -5.65 14.37 -10.11
N PHE A 200 -5.51 15.69 -10.12
CA PHE A 200 -4.25 16.38 -9.84
C PHE A 200 -4.36 17.06 -8.48
N VAL A 201 -3.54 16.63 -7.52
CA VAL A 201 -3.61 17.08 -6.13
C VAL A 201 -2.18 17.23 -5.62
N VAL A 202 -1.76 18.46 -5.33
CA VAL A 202 -0.33 18.75 -5.03
C VAL A 202 0.02 18.48 -3.57
N GLU A 203 -0.90 18.78 -2.64
CA GLU A 203 -0.62 18.72 -1.21
C GLU A 203 -0.58 17.26 -0.71
N PRO A 204 0.54 16.78 -0.12
CA PRO A 204 0.68 15.39 0.32
C PRO A 204 -0.42 14.92 1.28
N ASP A 205 -0.82 15.76 2.23
CA ASP A 205 -1.85 15.42 3.21
C ASP A 205 -3.23 15.27 2.54
N GLU A 206 -3.50 16.04 1.49
CA GLU A 206 -4.72 15.91 0.70
C GLU A 206 -4.69 14.64 -0.16
N ILE A 207 -3.53 14.28 -0.74
CA ILE A 207 -3.34 13.01 -1.45
C ILE A 207 -3.68 11.84 -0.51
N VAL A 208 -3.16 11.85 0.73
CA VAL A 208 -3.44 10.82 1.73
C VAL A 208 -4.92 10.81 2.10
N ALA A 209 -5.51 11.96 2.42
CA ALA A 209 -6.91 12.07 2.80
C ALA A 209 -7.86 11.53 1.71
N ARG A 210 -7.64 11.92 0.45
CA ARG A 210 -8.41 11.42 -0.70
C ARG A 210 -8.20 9.93 -0.94
N SER A 211 -6.97 9.44 -0.77
CA SER A 211 -6.66 8.01 -0.92
C SER A 211 -7.40 7.17 0.10
N LEU A 212 -7.32 7.55 1.38
CA LEU A 212 -7.99 6.85 2.47
C LEU A 212 -9.52 6.91 2.33
N ALA A 213 -10.08 8.07 1.96
CA ALA A 213 -11.51 8.22 1.71
C ALA A 213 -11.99 7.34 0.54
N HIS A 214 -11.21 7.24 -0.54
CA HIS A 214 -11.53 6.36 -1.66
C HIS A 214 -11.49 4.90 -1.26
N ILE A 215 -10.42 4.47 -0.56
CA ILE A 215 -10.27 3.12 -0.03
C ILE A 215 -11.48 2.75 0.82
N ASP A 216 -11.87 3.59 1.78
CA ASP A 216 -13.02 3.34 2.65
C ASP A 216 -14.35 3.30 1.88
N LYS A 217 -14.53 4.18 0.87
CA LYS A 217 -15.70 4.14 -0.02
C LYS A 217 -15.81 2.80 -0.74
N LYS A 218 -14.70 2.28 -1.28
CA LYS A 218 -14.66 0.97 -1.97
C LYS A 218 -14.91 -0.19 -1.01
N ARG A 219 -14.30 -0.17 0.18
CA ARG A 219 -14.58 -1.14 1.25
C ARG A 219 -16.07 -1.19 1.60
N ALA A 220 -16.70 -0.03 1.77
CA ALA A 220 -18.12 0.06 2.09
C ALA A 220 -19.00 -0.47 0.94
N ALA A 221 -18.66 -0.16 -0.31
CA ALA A 221 -19.37 -0.69 -1.49
C ALA A 221 -19.29 -2.22 -1.59
N LEU A 222 -18.18 -2.82 -1.15
CA LEU A 222 -17.99 -4.27 -1.05
C LEU A 222 -18.65 -4.90 0.19
N GLY A 223 -19.30 -4.12 1.06
CA GLY A 223 -19.91 -4.62 2.29
C GLY A 223 -18.89 -5.05 3.37
N LEU A 224 -17.64 -4.59 3.28
CA LEU A 224 -16.60 -4.88 4.24
C LEU A 224 -16.78 -4.07 5.53
N PRO A 225 -16.28 -4.57 6.68
CA PRO A 225 -16.28 -3.81 7.91
C PRO A 225 -15.51 -2.50 7.74
N ALA A 226 -16.05 -1.44 8.35
CA ALA A 226 -15.37 -0.15 8.47
C ALA A 226 -14.00 -0.35 9.13
N TYR A 227 -13.02 0.42 8.66
CA TYR A 227 -11.68 0.40 9.24
C TYR A 227 -11.73 0.92 10.69
N ASP A 228 -11.07 0.21 11.59
CA ASP A 228 -10.93 0.58 13.00
C ASP A 228 -9.45 0.43 13.40
N PRO A 229 -8.73 1.54 13.62
CA PRO A 229 -7.30 1.52 13.95
C PRO A 229 -7.02 0.87 15.32
N THR A 230 -8.04 0.65 16.14
CA THR A 230 -7.91 0.07 17.49
C THR A 230 -8.24 -1.42 17.56
N LYS A 231 -8.61 -2.02 16.42
CA LYS A 231 -9.04 -3.41 16.34
C LYS A 231 -7.90 -4.42 16.52
N TRP A 232 -6.72 -4.09 15.99
CA TRP A 232 -5.54 -4.95 15.94
C TRP A 232 -4.42 -4.45 16.87
N GLY A 233 -3.31 -5.20 16.98
CA GLY A 233 -2.16 -4.82 17.81
C GLY A 233 -2.38 -4.99 19.32
N LYS A 234 -3.46 -5.68 19.71
CA LYS A 234 -3.77 -6.04 21.11
C LYS A 234 -3.41 -7.49 21.45
N SER A 235 -2.85 -8.25 20.50
CA SER A 235 -2.48 -9.66 20.71
C SER A 235 -1.14 -9.85 21.43
N GLY A 236 -0.79 -11.12 21.71
CA GLY A 236 0.04 -11.62 22.81
C GLY A 236 1.51 -11.18 22.94
N ASP A 237 1.94 -10.16 22.21
CA ASP A 237 3.32 -9.68 22.23
C ASP A 237 3.62 -8.89 23.51
N GLN A 238 2.59 -8.38 24.20
CA GLN A 238 2.73 -7.68 25.49
C GLN A 238 3.58 -8.45 26.51
N ARG A 239 3.48 -9.79 26.52
CA ARG A 239 4.31 -10.62 27.39
C ARG A 239 5.78 -10.62 26.94
N MET A 240 6.02 -10.69 25.64
CA MET A 240 7.38 -10.67 25.09
C MET A 240 8.01 -9.28 25.18
N GLU A 241 7.26 -8.21 24.94
CA GLU A 241 7.71 -6.82 25.15
C GLU A 241 8.08 -6.59 26.62
N ALA A 242 7.18 -6.93 27.55
CA ALA A 242 7.46 -6.84 28.98
C ALA A 242 8.67 -7.69 29.40
N LEU A 243 8.89 -8.84 28.74
CA LEU A 243 10.06 -9.67 28.98
C LEU A 243 11.33 -9.01 28.43
N LEU A 244 11.32 -8.47 27.22
CA LEU A 244 12.48 -7.82 26.60
C LEU A 244 12.92 -6.54 27.33
N GLU A 245 12.01 -5.90 28.07
CA GLU A 245 12.32 -4.76 28.96
C GLU A 245 13.05 -5.19 30.25
N LEU A 246 12.99 -6.46 30.65
CA LEU A 246 13.68 -6.95 31.84
C LEU A 246 15.20 -6.99 31.63
N PRO A 247 16.00 -6.86 32.71
CA PRO A 247 17.42 -7.22 32.70
C PRO A 247 17.64 -8.67 32.21
N LEU A 248 18.74 -8.92 31.48
CA LEU A 248 19.02 -10.22 30.83
C LEU A 248 18.98 -11.42 31.78
N ASP A 249 19.39 -11.24 33.04
CA ASP A 249 19.32 -12.25 34.10
C ASP A 249 17.87 -12.58 34.49
N MET A 250 17.02 -11.57 34.59
CA MET A 250 15.58 -11.73 34.85
C MET A 250 14.82 -12.26 33.63
N GLN A 251 15.27 -11.95 32.42
CA GLN A 251 14.72 -12.53 31.19
C GLN A 251 14.86 -14.05 31.19
N ALA A 252 16.05 -14.57 31.50
CA ALA A 252 16.31 -16.01 31.53
C ALA A 252 15.40 -16.74 32.54
N GLU A 253 15.16 -16.14 33.70
CA GLU A 253 14.25 -16.66 34.71
C GLU A 253 12.78 -16.65 34.23
N ALA A 254 12.33 -15.52 33.67
CA ALA A 254 10.96 -15.36 33.18
C ALA A 254 10.63 -16.20 31.94
N LEU A 255 11.63 -16.51 31.10
CA LEU A 255 11.48 -17.28 29.86
C LEU A 255 11.36 -18.79 30.13
N TYR A 256 12.13 -19.30 31.10
CA TYR A 256 12.23 -20.74 31.37
C TYR A 256 11.46 -21.23 32.60
N GLY A 257 10.94 -20.32 33.45
CA GLY A 257 10.12 -20.68 34.60
C GLY A 257 10.74 -21.79 35.47
N MET A 258 12.05 -21.72 35.72
CA MET A 258 12.73 -22.75 36.50
C MET A 258 12.36 -22.63 37.98
N PRO A 259 12.13 -23.76 38.68
CA PRO A 259 11.75 -23.73 40.09
C PRO A 259 12.88 -23.12 40.90
N VAL A 260 12.54 -22.14 41.74
CA VAL A 260 13.43 -21.56 42.74
C VAL A 260 14.05 -22.71 43.55
N PRO A 261 15.39 -22.85 43.60
CA PRO A 261 16.04 -23.85 44.44
C PRO A 261 15.68 -23.60 45.91
N ALA A 262 15.30 -24.68 46.61
CA ALA A 262 14.99 -24.67 48.04
C ALA A 262 16.19 -24.30 48.91
#